data_AF-A0A524D1K0-F1
#
_entry.id   AF-A0A524D1K0-F1
#
_cell.length_a   1.000
_cell.length_b   1.000
_cell.length_c   1.000
_cell.angle_alpha   90.00
_cell.angle_beta   90.00
_cell.angle_gamma   90.00
#
_symmetry.space_group_name_H-M   'P 1'
#
loop_
_entity.id
_entity.type
_entity.pdbx_description
1 polymer ?
#
loop_
_entity_poly.entity_id
_entity_poly.type
_entity_poly.pdbx_seq_one_letter_code
_entity_poly.pdbx_strand_id
1 'polypeptide(L)' 'MPGWVSSIKKSVKKNIPMILLGNKIDLERKIDESEARDLADRLKCEYLETSAKTGENVEKAFQNIARSCLESFRNI' A
#
# COMPACT_ATOMS: atom_id res chain seq x y z
N MET A 1 12.45 -8.13 4.81
CA MET A 1 11.64 -7.32 3.86
C MET A 1 11.29 -8.20 2.67
N PRO A 2 10.07 -8.11 2.12
CA PRO A 2 9.72 -8.82 0.89
C PRO A 2 10.65 -8.48 -0.27
N GLY A 3 10.88 -9.43 -1.18
CA GLY A 3 11.78 -9.25 -2.32
C GLY A 3 11.36 -8.10 -3.24
N TRP A 4 10.07 -7.95 -3.50
CA TRP A 4 9.51 -6.90 -4.36
C TRP A 4 9.79 -5.49 -3.82
N VAL A 5 9.67 -5.27 -2.51
CA VAL A 5 10.01 -4.00 -1.85
C VAL A 5 11.49 -3.69 -2.06
N SER A 6 12.34 -4.71 -1.88
CA SER A 6 13.79 -4.55 -2.01
C SER A 6 14.18 -4.16 -3.43
N SER A 7 13.51 -4.71 -4.44
CA SER A 7 13.70 -4.34 -5.84
C SER A 7 13.32 -2.88 -6.10
N ILE A 8 12.19 -2.41 -5.57
CA ILE A 8 11.75 -1.01 -5.71
C ILE A 8 12.79 -0.06 -5.09
N LYS A 9 13.21 -0.33 -3.85
CA LYS A 9 14.19 0.51 -3.15
C LYS A 9 15.56 0.55 -3.83
N LYS A 10 15.96 -0.51 -4.55
CA LYS A 10 17.20 -0.52 -5.34
C LYS A 10 17.08 0.33 -6.61
N SER A 11 15.92 0.31 -7.26
CA SER A 11 15.68 1.04 -8.51
C SER A 11 15.39 2.52 -8.30
N VAL A 12 14.79 2.89 -7.17
CA VAL A 12 14.33 4.25 -6.90
C VAL A 12 15.26 4.94 -5.89
N LYS A 13 15.98 5.98 -6.34
CA LYS A 13 16.96 6.71 -5.52
C LYS A 13 16.35 7.67 -4.49
N LYS A 14 15.04 7.90 -4.54
CA LYS A 14 14.30 8.80 -3.63
C LYS A 14 13.24 8.02 -2.86
N ASN A 15 12.88 8.53 -1.68
CA ASN A 15 11.72 8.00 -0.97
C ASN A 15 10.47 8.33 -1.79
N ILE A 16 9.68 7.32 -2.15
CA ILE A 16 8.44 7.48 -2.90
C ILE A 16 7.24 7.11 -2.03
N PRO A 17 6.10 7.79 -2.19
CA PRO A 17 4.84 7.36 -1.58
C PRO A 17 4.53 5.91 -1.96
N MET A 18 4.06 5.14 -0.98
CA MET A 18 3.70 3.74 -1.14
C MET A 18 2.47 3.44 -0.28
N ILE A 19 1.66 2.50 -0.75
CA ILE A 19 0.51 1.93 -0.01
C ILE A 19 0.54 0.41 -0.20
N LEU A 20 0.32 -0.34 0.87
CA LEU A 20 0.15 -1.79 0.83
C LEU A 20 -1.34 -2.11 0.73
N LEU A 21 -1.72 -2.92 -0.26
CA LEU A 21 -3.11 -3.29 -0.48
C LEU A 21 -3.36 -4.76 -0.17
N GLY A 22 -4.25 -5.02 0.79
CA GLY A 22 -4.81 -6.34 1.05
C GLY A 22 -5.97 -6.60 0.10
N ASN A 23 -5.69 -7.10 -1.10
CA ASN A 23 -6.72 -7.32 -2.12
C ASN A 23 -7.49 -8.63 -1.91
N LYS A 24 -8.66 -8.74 -2.53
CA LYS A 24 -9.58 -9.90 -2.55
C LYS A 24 -10.27 -10.15 -1.21
N ILE A 25 -10.65 -9.10 -0.49
CA ILE A 25 -11.42 -9.23 0.76
C ILE A 25 -12.82 -9.84 0.57
N ASP A 26 -13.27 -10.01 -0.67
CA ASP A 26 -14.46 -10.79 -1.02
C ASP A 26 -14.30 -12.31 -0.83
N LEU A 27 -13.08 -12.79 -0.57
CA LEU A 27 -12.77 -14.20 -0.32
C LEU A 27 -12.52 -14.46 1.17
N GLU A 28 -12.55 -15.74 1.56
CA GLU A 28 -12.18 -16.17 2.90
C GLU A 28 -10.74 -15.76 3.24
N ARG A 29 -10.58 -15.13 4.40
CA ARG A 29 -9.29 -14.61 4.88
C ARG A 29 -8.29 -15.75 5.12
N LYS A 30 -7.08 -15.58 4.59
CA LYS A 30 -5.93 -16.47 4.82
C LYS A 30 -4.75 -15.80 5.54
N ILE A 31 -4.77 -14.47 5.62
CA ILE A 31 -3.75 -13.67 6.29
C ILE A 31 -4.48 -12.74 7.25
N ASP A 32 -4.06 -12.77 8.51
CA ASP A 32 -4.61 -11.89 9.53
C ASP A 32 -4.29 -10.44 9.21
N GLU A 33 -5.26 -9.57 9.46
CA GLU A 33 -5.11 -8.14 9.20
C GLU A 33 -3.94 -7.53 9.99
N SER A 34 -3.68 -8.04 11.20
CA SER A 34 -2.55 -7.61 12.04
C SER A 34 -1.21 -7.89 11.38
N GLU A 35 -1.03 -9.03 10.71
CA GLU A 35 0.22 -9.35 10.02
C GLU A 35 0.47 -8.39 8.85
N ALA A 36 -0.59 -8.05 8.11
CA ALA A 36 -0.52 -7.10 7.01
C ALA A 36 -0.22 -5.67 7.51
N ARG A 37 -0.82 -5.26 8.62
CA ARG A 37 -0.54 -3.98 9.29
C ARG A 37 0.90 -3.90 9.80
N ASP A 38 1.39 -4.94 10.47
CA ASP A 38 2.78 -5.04 10.93
C ASP A 38 3.77 -4.90 9.78
N LEU A 39 3.46 -5.50 8.62
CA LEU A 39 4.27 -5.35 7.42
C LEU A 39 4.24 -3.89 6.91
N ALA A 40 3.07 -3.26 6.84
CA ALA A 40 2.94 -1.88 6.39
C ALA A 40 3.72 -0.90 7.29
N ASP A 41 3.67 -1.09 8.61
CA ASP A 41 4.42 -0.29 9.58
C ASP A 41 5.94 -0.43 9.38
N ARG A 42 6.43 -1.67 9.18
CA ARG A 42 7.85 -1.93 8.86
C ARG A 42 8.27 -1.29 7.53
N LEU A 43 7.34 -1.22 6.59
CA LEU A 43 7.55 -0.59 5.28
C LEU A 43 7.35 0.93 5.31
N LYS A 44 6.82 1.48 6.41
CA LYS A 44 6.44 2.89 6.57
C LYS A 44 5.47 3.35 5.47
N CYS A 45 4.46 2.53 5.18
CA CYS A 45 3.42 2.84 4.21
C CYS A 45 2.03 2.65 4.83
N GLU A 46 1.01 3.28 4.24
CA GLU A 46 -0.38 3.01 4.60
C GLU A 46 -0.77 1.57 4.21
N TYR A 47 -1.72 0.98 4.94
CA TYR A 47 -2.36 -0.28 4.58
C TYR A 47 -3.85 -0.05 4.31
N LEU A 48 -4.37 -0.65 3.24
CA LEU A 48 -5.79 -0.61 2.91
C LEU A 48 -6.26 -1.95 2.33
N GLU A 49 -7.40 -2.41 2.82
CA GLU A 49 -8.05 -3.60 2.29
C GLU A 49 -8.94 -3.26 1.10
N THR A 50 -8.87 -4.07 0.04
CA THR A 50 -9.58 -3.81 -1.22
C THR A 50 -10.18 -5.07 -1.82
N SER A 51 -11.22 -4.91 -2.62
CA SER A 51 -11.66 -5.94 -3.55
C SER A 51 -11.78 -5.34 -4.94
N ALA A 52 -10.88 -5.75 -5.84
CA ALA A 52 -11.00 -5.44 -7.25
C ALA A 52 -12.27 -6.04 -7.89
N LYS A 53 -12.85 -7.08 -7.29
CA LYS A 53 -14.06 -7.75 -7.81
C LYS A 53 -15.32 -6.96 -7.50
N THR A 54 -15.47 -6.48 -6.25
CA THR A 54 -16.66 -5.74 -5.82
C THR A 54 -16.50 -4.22 -6.03
N GLY A 55 -15.28 -3.75 -6.26
CA GLY A 55 -14.94 -2.33 -6.33
C GLY A 55 -14.68 -1.70 -4.95
N GLU A 56 -14.79 -2.48 -3.87
CA GLU A 56 -14.62 -1.98 -2.51
C GLU A 56 -13.21 -1.43 -2.28
N ASN A 57 -13.15 -0.19 -1.80
CA ASN A 57 -11.94 0.58 -1.49
C ASN A 57 -10.95 0.78 -2.65
N VAL A 58 -11.27 0.36 -3.88
CA VAL A 58 -10.39 0.55 -5.05
C VAL A 58 -10.19 2.04 -5.32
N GLU A 59 -11.28 2.80 -5.42
CA GLU A 59 -11.23 4.25 -5.63
C GLU A 59 -10.46 4.96 -4.50
N LYS A 60 -10.73 4.56 -3.25
CA LYS A 60 -10.05 5.09 -2.08
C LYS A 60 -8.54 4.84 -2.12
N ALA A 61 -8.11 3.66 -2.57
CA ALA A 61 -6.69 3.32 -2.71
C ALA A 61 -5.98 4.27 -3.69
N PHE A 62 -6.60 4.54 -4.85
CA PHE A 62 -6.05 5.47 -5.84
C PHE A 62 -6.05 6.92 -5.32
N GLN A 63 -7.11 7.36 -4.66
CA GLN A 63 -7.17 8.69 -4.06
C GLN A 63 -6.11 8.91 -2.97
N ASN A 64 -5.88 7.91 -2.12
CA ASN A 64 -4.88 7.99 -1.04
C ASN A 64 -3.46 8.10 -1.59
N ILE A 65 -3.09 7.29 -2.58
CA ILE A 65 -1.75 7.38 -3.18
C ILE A 65 -1.58 8.68 -3.97
N ALA A 66 -2.62 9.14 -4.69
CA ALA A 66 -2.58 10.42 -5.39
C ALA A 66 -2.38 11.59 -4.42
N ARG A 67 -3.10 11.61 -3.28
CA ARG A 67 -2.91 12.60 -2.22
C ARG A 67 -1.49 12.56 -1.65
N SER A 68 -0.99 11.37 -1.33
CA SER A 68 0.37 11.20 -0.79
C SER A 68 1.45 11.67 -1.77
N CYS A 69 1.26 11.43 -3.07
CA CYS A 69 2.10 11.99 -4.13
C CYS A 69 2.09 13.52 -4.11
N LEU A 70 0.92 14.16 -4.10
CA LEU A 70 0.80 15.62 -4.05
C LEU A 70 1.47 16.22 -2.79
N GLU A 71 1.26 15.61 -1.63
CA GLU A 71 1.89 16.04 -0.37
C GLU A 71 3.42 15.90 -0.42
N SER A 72 3.93 14.83 -1.01
CA SER A 72 5.37 14.63 -1.17
C SER A 72 6.03 15.69 -2.06
N PHE A 73 5.30 16.30 -3.00
CA PHE A 73 5.80 17.41 -3.81
C PHE A 73 5.75 18.75 -3.08
N ARG A 74 4.77 18.96 -2.19
CA ARG A 74 4.60 20.23 -1.44
C ARG A 74 5.59 20.40 -0.31
N ASN A 75 6.17 19.29 0.17
CA ASN A 75 7.15 19.26 1.27
C ASN A 75 8.61 19.25 0.76
N ILE A 76 8.85 19.64 -0.49
CA ILE A 76 10.19 19.82 -1.10
C ILE A 76 10.41 21.30 -1.36
#